data_AF-A0AAD3UE74-F1
#
_entry.id   AF-A0AAD3UE74-F1
#
_cell.length_a   1.000
_cell.length_b   1.000
_cell.length_c   1.000
_cell.angle_alpha   90.00
_cell.angle_beta   90.00
_cell.angle_gamma   90.00
#
_symmetry.space_group_name_H-M   'P 1'
#
loop_
_entity.id
_entity.type
_entity.pdbx_description
1 polymer ?
#
loop_
_entity_poly.entity_id
_entity_poly.type
_entity_poly.pdbx_seq_one_letter_code
_entity_poly.pdbx_strand_id
1 'polypeptide(L)'
;MCPSPPWFHHPERRLLAGFLGLLWSVLAGGCATTSAPVAPDTIEEVSAAPVPEAPEYIPVVRYGRYTLVELAPTAAQRDLLLQTIDVSMPEDARATVGDGLRHVLKRSGYGLCQTTHAVIELYALPLPAAHLHLGPMTLRDALLTLAGSAWELHADDRARQICFERPGDSMTADNVPAPPATEAVQTFPLAPAASGGQP
;
A
#
# COMPACT_ATOMS: atom_id res chain seq x y z
N MET A 1 -39.03 -38.49 6.46
CA MET A 1 -38.83 -39.33 5.26
C MET A 1 -38.57 -38.42 4.07
N CYS A 2 -37.38 -38.50 3.46
CA CYS A 2 -37.20 -38.11 2.05
C CYS A 2 -37.84 -39.20 1.17
N PRO A 3 -38.27 -38.89 -0.06
CA PRO A 3 -37.28 -38.95 -1.14
C PRO A 3 -37.46 -37.86 -2.23
N SER A 4 -36.34 -37.48 -2.82
CA SER A 4 -36.19 -36.93 -4.17
C SER A 4 -36.09 -38.08 -5.20
N PRO A 5 -35.78 -37.83 -6.48
CA PRO A 5 -36.54 -37.17 -7.55
C PRO A 5 -36.88 -38.18 -8.68
N PRO A 6 -37.28 -37.72 -9.90
CA PRO A 6 -36.51 -38.24 -11.04
C PRO A 6 -36.16 -37.19 -12.10
N TRP A 7 -35.04 -37.49 -12.75
CA TRP A 7 -34.39 -36.78 -13.83
C TRP A 7 -35.03 -37.10 -15.19
N PHE A 8 -34.91 -36.12 -16.09
CA PHE A 8 -34.69 -36.20 -17.55
C PHE A 8 -35.12 -37.44 -18.35
N HIS A 9 -35.95 -37.18 -19.37
CA HIS A 9 -36.12 -37.97 -20.60
C HIS A 9 -36.19 -36.98 -21.77
N HIS A 10 -35.22 -36.94 -22.70
CA HIS A 10 -35.11 -37.64 -24.00
C HIS A 10 -34.79 -36.57 -25.08
N PRO A 11 -34.40 -36.89 -26.34
CA PRO A 11 -33.85 -38.11 -26.91
C PRO A 11 -32.64 -37.88 -27.85
N GLU A 12 -32.13 -39.02 -28.32
CA GLU A 12 -31.11 -39.30 -29.34
C GLU A 12 -31.06 -38.47 -30.63
N ARG A 13 -29.86 -38.41 -31.21
CA ARG A 13 -29.67 -38.74 -32.64
C ARG A 13 -28.22 -39.19 -32.97
N ARG A 14 -28.09 -40.48 -33.32
CA ARG A 14 -27.39 -41.08 -34.48
C ARG A 14 -25.99 -40.57 -34.86
N LEU A 15 -25.02 -41.36 -35.32
CA LEU A 15 -24.77 -42.78 -35.64
C LEU A 15 -23.31 -42.81 -36.13
N LEU A 16 -22.71 -44.02 -36.19
CA LEU A 16 -21.49 -44.47 -36.91
C LEU A 16 -20.38 -44.93 -35.93
N ALA A 17 -20.30 -46.22 -35.59
CA ALA A 17 -19.66 -47.30 -36.37
C ALA A 17 -18.15 -47.04 -36.57
N GLY A 18 -17.21 -47.88 -36.13
CA GLY A 18 -17.30 -49.17 -35.47
C GLY A 18 -15.90 -49.75 -35.21
N PHE A 19 -15.91 -51.04 -34.86
CA PHE A 19 -14.82 -52.01 -34.80
C PHE A 19 -13.85 -51.98 -33.60
N LEU A 20 -14.19 -52.87 -32.66
CA LEU A 20 -13.31 -53.67 -31.82
C LEU A 20 -11.97 -54.02 -32.47
N GLY A 21 -10.92 -54.06 -31.64
CA GLY A 21 -9.73 -54.86 -31.92
C GLY A 21 -8.70 -54.72 -30.80
N LEU A 22 -8.79 -55.59 -29.79
CA LEU A 22 -7.73 -55.86 -28.81
C LEU A 22 -6.38 -56.11 -29.52
N LEU A 23 -5.27 -55.67 -28.93
CA LEU A 23 -4.14 -56.58 -28.68
C LEU A 23 -3.13 -55.97 -27.71
N TRP A 24 -2.81 -56.75 -26.68
CA TRP A 24 -1.68 -56.55 -25.77
C TRP A 24 -0.36 -56.79 -26.50
N SER A 25 0.67 -56.01 -26.19
CA SER A 25 2.07 -56.45 -26.33
C SER A 25 2.94 -55.82 -25.25
N VAL A 26 3.33 -56.67 -24.29
CA VAL A 26 4.47 -56.49 -23.39
C VAL A 26 5.74 -56.69 -24.21
N LEU A 27 6.73 -55.80 -24.06
CA LEU A 27 8.14 -56.10 -24.27
C LEU A 27 8.99 -55.16 -23.43
N ALA A 28 9.59 -55.72 -22.39
CA ALA A 28 10.68 -55.13 -21.64
C ALA A 28 11.91 -55.01 -22.55
N GLY A 29 12.38 -53.79 -22.78
CA GLY A 29 13.64 -53.50 -23.45
C GLY A 29 14.50 -52.62 -22.55
N GLY A 30 15.41 -53.24 -21.79
CA GLY A 30 16.45 -52.52 -21.07
C GLY A 30 17.59 -52.17 -22.02
N CYS A 31 17.99 -50.89 -22.05
CA CYS A 31 19.22 -50.46 -22.68
C CYS A 31 20.15 -49.94 -21.57
N ALA A 32 21.16 -50.74 -21.22
CA ALA A 32 22.24 -50.32 -20.33
C ALA A 32 23.28 -49.55 -21.16
N THR A 33 23.12 -48.24 -21.28
CA THR A 33 24.17 -47.37 -21.80
C THR A 33 25.07 -46.97 -20.64
N THR A 34 26.20 -47.65 -20.50
CA THR A 34 27.29 -47.21 -19.64
C THR A 34 28.02 -46.05 -20.33
N SER A 35 27.93 -44.85 -19.75
CA SER A 35 28.79 -43.72 -20.09
C SER A 35 29.81 -43.55 -18.98
N ALA A 36 31.09 -43.59 -19.34
CA ALA A 36 32.21 -43.26 -18.48
C ALA A 36 32.10 -41.79 -17.96
N PRO A 37 32.71 -41.47 -16.81
CA PRO A 37 32.48 -40.21 -16.12
C PRO A 37 33.25 -39.08 -16.79
N VAL A 38 32.53 -38.03 -17.20
CA VAL A 38 33.11 -36.73 -17.49
C VAL A 38 33.17 -35.97 -16.17
N ALA A 39 34.38 -35.69 -15.69
CA ALA A 39 34.61 -34.80 -14.56
C ALA A 39 34.16 -33.39 -14.95
N PRO A 40 33.30 -32.72 -14.17
CA PRO A 40 33.11 -31.29 -14.31
C PRO A 40 34.21 -30.56 -13.54
N ASP A 41 34.97 -29.78 -14.31
CA ASP A 41 35.85 -28.72 -13.85
C ASP A 41 35.13 -27.79 -12.84
N THR A 42 35.92 -27.32 -11.86
CA THR A 42 35.69 -26.12 -11.04
C THR A 42 34.30 -25.95 -10.43
N ILE A 43 34.20 -26.38 -9.16
CA ILE A 43 33.15 -25.93 -8.24
C ILE A 43 33.41 -24.45 -7.95
N GLU A 44 32.74 -23.56 -8.69
CA GLU A 44 32.50 -22.20 -8.22
C GLU A 44 31.84 -22.26 -6.84
N GLU A 45 32.38 -21.44 -5.95
CA GLU A 45 31.96 -21.22 -4.57
C GLU A 45 30.43 -21.17 -4.45
N VAL A 46 29.88 -22.24 -3.87
CA VAL A 46 28.45 -22.37 -3.59
C VAL A 46 28.06 -21.26 -2.61
N SER A 47 27.38 -20.26 -3.15
CA SER A 47 26.63 -19.25 -2.41
C SER A 47 25.90 -19.91 -1.25
N ALA A 48 26.21 -19.47 -0.03
CA ALA A 48 25.68 -20.01 1.21
C ALA A 48 24.15 -20.17 1.11
N ALA A 49 23.67 -21.39 1.39
CA ALA A 49 22.24 -21.66 1.47
C ALA A 49 21.58 -20.68 2.47
N PRO A 50 20.38 -20.15 2.18
CA PRO A 50 19.68 -19.26 3.11
C PRO A 50 19.51 -19.97 4.45
N VAL A 51 19.98 -19.34 5.52
CA VAL A 51 19.73 -19.81 6.89
C VAL A 51 18.21 -19.85 7.07
N PRO A 52 17.62 -20.97 7.54
CA PRO A 52 16.18 -21.02 7.76
C PRO A 52 15.81 -20.01 8.85
N GLU A 53 15.04 -18.99 8.46
CA GLU A 53 14.38 -18.04 9.35
C GLU A 53 13.65 -18.85 10.45
N ALA A 54 13.92 -18.54 11.72
CA ALA A 54 13.24 -19.21 12.83
C ALA A 54 11.72 -18.95 12.72
N PRO A 55 10.86 -19.94 13.01
CA PRO A 55 9.42 -19.78 12.85
C PRO A 55 8.91 -18.64 13.75
N GLU A 56 8.24 -17.67 13.14
CA GLU A 56 7.62 -16.55 13.84
C GLU A 56 6.51 -17.08 14.76
N TYR A 57 6.59 -16.77 16.07
CA TYR A 57 5.63 -17.23 17.05
C TYR A 57 4.36 -16.36 17.01
N ILE A 58 3.29 -16.88 16.39
CA ILE A 58 1.99 -16.19 16.32
C ILE A 58 1.10 -16.67 17.48
N PRO A 59 0.75 -15.82 18.45
CA PRO A 59 -0.11 -16.22 19.56
C PRO A 59 -1.51 -16.54 19.05
N VAL A 60 -2.09 -17.68 19.46
CA VAL A 60 -3.43 -18.12 19.04
C VAL A 60 -4.29 -18.53 20.23
N VAL A 61 -5.60 -18.30 20.12
CA VAL A 61 -6.62 -18.83 21.03
C VAL A 61 -7.46 -19.87 20.31
N ARG A 62 -7.76 -20.96 21.02
CA ARG A 62 -8.57 -22.06 20.51
C ARG A 62 -10.03 -21.89 20.90
N TYR A 63 -10.88 -21.67 19.91
CA TYR A 63 -12.33 -21.72 20.08
C TYR A 63 -12.85 -23.12 19.69
N GLY A 64 -13.39 -23.85 20.66
CA GLY A 64 -13.88 -25.21 20.44
C GLY A 64 -12.80 -26.19 20.01
N ARG A 65 -13.16 -27.16 19.15
CA ARG A 65 -12.27 -28.25 18.72
C ARG A 65 -11.54 -28.04 17.40
N TYR A 66 -11.92 -27.04 16.61
CA TYR A 66 -11.44 -26.89 15.24
C TYR A 66 -11.12 -25.44 14.84
N THR A 67 -11.28 -24.47 15.75
CA THR A 67 -11.04 -23.06 15.44
C THR A 67 -9.86 -22.55 16.24
N LEU A 68 -8.86 -22.03 15.53
CA LEU A 68 -7.78 -21.22 16.09
C LEU A 68 -7.96 -19.80 15.56
N VAL A 69 -7.85 -18.82 16.45
CA VAL A 69 -7.92 -17.40 16.11
C VAL A 69 -6.62 -16.76 16.58
N GLU A 70 -5.96 -16.05 15.68
CA GLU A 70 -4.75 -15.30 16.00
C GLU A 70 -5.06 -14.14 16.95
N LEU A 71 -4.25 -14.00 17.99
CA LEU A 71 -4.30 -12.91 18.95
C LEU A 71 -3.36 -11.77 18.53
N ALA A 72 -3.43 -11.38 17.27
CA ALA A 72 -2.68 -10.26 16.75
C ALA A 72 -3.62 -9.29 16.03
N PRO A 73 -3.38 -7.97 16.12
CA PRO A 73 -4.08 -7.03 15.26
C PRO A 73 -3.73 -7.34 13.79
N THR A 74 -4.73 -7.26 12.93
CA THR A 74 -4.54 -7.35 11.47
C THR A 74 -3.59 -6.26 10.97
N ALA A 75 -2.99 -6.45 9.80
CA ALA A 75 -2.11 -5.43 9.20
C ALA A 75 -2.82 -4.08 9.06
N ALA A 76 -4.08 -4.08 8.61
CA ALA A 76 -4.93 -2.89 8.49
C ALA A 76 -5.27 -2.21 9.83
N GLN A 77 -5.24 -2.94 10.95
CA GLN A 77 -5.43 -2.36 12.29
C GLN A 77 -4.15 -1.72 12.83
N ARG A 78 -2.97 -2.19 12.39
CA ARG A 78 -1.66 -1.63 12.76
C ARG A 78 -1.31 -0.44 11.89
N ASP A 79 -1.48 -0.58 10.58
CA ASP A 79 -1.35 0.47 9.58
C ASP A 79 -2.73 0.74 8.99
N LEU A 80 -3.34 1.85 9.42
CA LEU A 80 -4.68 2.22 8.98
C LEU A 80 -4.72 2.59 7.49
N LEU A 81 -3.59 2.85 6.83
CA LEU A 81 -3.55 3.08 5.39
C LEU A 81 -3.72 1.78 4.58
N LEU A 82 -3.53 0.62 5.21
CA LEU A 82 -3.77 -0.69 4.62
C LEU A 82 -5.23 -1.15 4.75
N GLN A 83 -6.10 -0.37 5.41
CA GLN A 83 -7.51 -0.71 5.50
C GLN A 83 -8.14 -0.76 4.10
N THR A 84 -8.97 -1.78 3.86
CA THR A 84 -9.74 -1.87 2.61
C THR A 84 -10.92 -0.91 2.67
N ILE A 85 -11.06 -0.10 1.63
CA ILE A 85 -12.20 0.80 1.45
C ILE A 85 -12.95 0.43 0.16
N ASP A 86 -14.24 0.75 0.16
CA ASP A 86 -15.12 0.77 -1.00
C ASP A 86 -16.03 2.00 -0.83
N VAL A 87 -15.78 3.03 -1.62
CA VAL A 87 -16.37 4.36 -1.45
C VAL A 87 -17.06 4.83 -2.71
N SER A 88 -18.20 5.49 -2.51
CA SER A 88 -18.97 6.16 -3.56
C SER A 88 -19.08 7.64 -3.22
N MET A 89 -18.51 8.48 -4.09
CA MET A 89 -18.51 9.93 -3.95
C MET A 89 -19.89 10.51 -4.27
N PRO A 90 -20.28 11.65 -3.67
CA PRO A 90 -21.46 12.37 -4.10
C PRO A 90 -21.30 12.83 -5.55
N GLU A 91 -22.34 12.64 -6.36
CA GLU A 91 -22.37 13.07 -7.77
C GLU A 91 -22.64 14.59 -7.89
N ASP A 92 -21.78 15.41 -7.29
CA ASP A 92 -21.79 16.86 -7.51
C ASP A 92 -20.96 17.18 -8.77
N ALA A 93 -21.56 17.89 -9.73
CA ALA A 93 -20.89 18.34 -10.95
C ALA A 93 -19.68 19.27 -10.67
N ARG A 94 -19.58 19.85 -9.48
CA ARG A 94 -18.46 20.69 -9.03
C ARG A 94 -17.57 20.02 -7.98
N ALA A 95 -17.67 18.70 -7.82
CA ALA A 95 -16.78 17.96 -6.93
C ALA A 95 -15.32 18.12 -7.37
N THR A 96 -14.45 18.38 -6.41
CA THR A 96 -13.00 18.51 -6.62
C THR A 96 -12.24 17.28 -6.13
N VAL A 97 -11.00 17.10 -6.57
CA VAL A 97 -10.08 16.09 -6.01
C VAL A 97 -9.92 16.29 -4.50
N GLY A 98 -9.86 17.54 -4.03
CA GLY A 98 -9.83 17.83 -2.60
C GLY A 98 -11.08 17.36 -1.86
N ASP A 99 -12.27 17.46 -2.47
CA ASP A 99 -13.51 16.90 -1.91
C ASP A 99 -13.46 15.37 -1.87
N GLY A 100 -12.97 14.75 -2.94
CA GLY A 100 -12.76 13.30 -3.03
C GLY A 100 -11.83 12.79 -1.94
N LEU A 101 -10.66 13.42 -1.77
CA LEU A 101 -9.69 13.06 -0.72
C LEU A 101 -10.29 13.18 0.68
N ARG A 102 -10.99 14.29 0.98
CA ARG A 102 -11.71 14.47 2.24
C ARG A 102 -12.80 13.42 2.45
N HIS A 103 -13.45 12.98 1.38
CA HIS A 103 -14.48 11.95 1.44
C HIS A 103 -13.87 10.56 1.72
N VAL A 104 -12.81 10.17 1.01
CA VAL A 104 -12.06 8.92 1.22
C VAL A 104 -11.60 8.79 2.67
N LEU A 105 -11.11 9.89 3.25
CA LEU A 105 -10.58 9.90 4.62
C LEU A 105 -11.65 9.80 5.71
N LYS A 106 -12.95 9.88 5.39
CA LYS A 106 -14.01 9.78 6.39
C LYS A 106 -13.91 8.46 7.15
N ARG A 107 -13.88 8.56 8.48
CA ARG A 107 -13.75 7.42 9.41
C ARG A 107 -12.45 6.61 9.29
N SER A 108 -11.46 7.05 8.50
CA SER A 108 -10.12 6.44 8.46
C SER A 108 -9.28 6.74 9.70
N GLY A 109 -9.61 7.81 10.41
CA GLY A 109 -8.79 8.33 11.50
C GLY A 109 -7.67 9.29 11.03
N TYR A 110 -7.54 9.56 9.72
CA TYR A 110 -6.65 10.57 9.16
C TYR A 110 -7.41 11.81 8.65
N GLY A 111 -6.73 12.96 8.64
CA GLY A 111 -7.13 14.19 7.94
C GLY A 111 -6.10 14.60 6.88
N LEU A 112 -6.40 15.63 6.10
CA LEU A 112 -5.40 16.24 5.21
C LEU A 112 -4.53 17.23 5.98
N CYS A 113 -3.25 17.31 5.61
CA CYS A 113 -2.33 18.31 6.12
C CYS A 113 -2.77 19.74 5.74
N GLN A 114 -2.31 20.73 6.51
CA GLN A 114 -2.47 22.14 6.14
C GLN A 114 -1.75 22.41 4.80
N THR A 115 -2.43 23.10 3.90
CA THR A 115 -2.01 23.22 2.49
C THR A 115 -0.84 24.17 2.32
N THR A 116 0.24 23.68 1.68
CA THR A 116 1.22 24.53 0.97
C THR A 116 0.65 24.96 -0.38
N HIS A 117 1.19 26.03 -0.98
CA HIS A 117 0.64 26.59 -2.23
C HIS A 117 0.54 25.58 -3.38
N ALA A 118 1.50 24.66 -3.52
CA ALA A 118 1.48 23.65 -4.59
C ALA A 118 0.30 22.67 -4.45
N VAL A 119 0.00 22.25 -3.22
CA VAL A 119 -1.07 21.27 -2.94
C VAL A 119 -2.48 21.86 -3.18
N ILE A 120 -2.61 23.18 -3.08
CA ILE A 120 -3.87 23.88 -3.39
C ILE A 120 -4.27 23.64 -4.85
N GLU A 121 -3.32 23.57 -5.77
CA GLU A 121 -3.58 23.29 -7.19
C GLU A 121 -4.19 21.90 -7.38
N LEU A 122 -3.62 20.86 -6.74
CA LEU A 122 -4.16 19.50 -6.79
C LEU A 122 -5.59 19.45 -6.26
N TYR A 123 -5.84 20.06 -5.10
CA TYR A 123 -7.15 19.99 -4.45
C TYR A 123 -8.24 20.72 -5.22
N ALA A 124 -7.90 21.71 -6.04
CA ALA A 124 -8.83 22.45 -6.88
C ALA A 124 -9.17 21.74 -8.20
N LEU A 125 -8.45 20.69 -8.59
CA LEU A 125 -8.74 19.95 -9.82
C LEU A 125 -10.14 19.32 -9.77
N PRO A 126 -10.86 19.25 -10.91
CA PRO A 126 -12.15 18.58 -10.97
C PRO A 126 -11.99 17.08 -10.68
N LEU A 127 -12.92 16.50 -9.93
CA LEU A 127 -12.93 15.07 -9.66
C LEU A 127 -13.27 14.29 -10.95
N PRO A 128 -12.40 13.39 -11.43
CA PRO A 128 -12.71 12.59 -12.62
C PRO A 128 -13.91 11.67 -12.38
N ALA A 129 -14.77 11.50 -13.40
CA ALA A 129 -15.94 10.62 -13.30
C ALA A 129 -15.56 9.16 -12.95
N ALA A 130 -14.40 8.70 -13.43
CA ALA A 130 -13.87 7.36 -13.11
C ALA A 130 -13.55 7.18 -11.60
N HIS A 131 -13.38 8.27 -10.85
CA HIS A 131 -13.06 8.25 -9.42
C HIS A 131 -14.30 8.46 -8.53
N LEU A 132 -15.51 8.52 -9.10
CA LEU A 132 -16.75 8.59 -8.32
C LEU A 132 -16.98 7.31 -7.51
N HIS A 133 -16.45 6.17 -7.96
CA HIS A 133 -16.45 4.92 -7.22
C HIS A 133 -15.02 4.40 -7.13
N LEU A 134 -14.53 4.16 -5.91
CA LEU A 134 -13.20 3.61 -5.67
C LEU A 134 -13.31 2.40 -4.75
N GLY A 135 -12.82 1.26 -5.21
CA GLY A 135 -12.68 0.06 -4.41
C GLY A 135 -13.23 -1.21 -5.07
N PRO A 136 -13.06 -2.38 -4.40
CA PRO A 136 -12.33 -2.56 -3.15
C PRO A 136 -10.81 -2.41 -3.33
N MET A 137 -10.17 -1.55 -2.54
CA MET A 137 -8.71 -1.30 -2.56
C MET A 137 -8.23 -0.75 -1.21
N THR A 138 -6.91 -0.61 -0.99
CA THR A 138 -6.41 -0.01 0.26
C THR A 138 -6.68 1.49 0.30
N LEU A 139 -6.78 2.06 1.50
CA LEU A 139 -6.89 3.50 1.69
C LEU A 139 -5.71 4.24 1.04
N ARG A 140 -4.48 3.72 1.18
CA ARG A 140 -3.28 4.26 0.52
C ARG A 140 -3.47 4.34 -1.00
N ASP A 141 -3.88 3.24 -1.62
CA ASP A 141 -4.01 3.17 -3.07
C ASP A 141 -5.10 4.13 -3.56
N ALA A 142 -6.21 4.25 -2.83
CA ALA A 142 -7.29 5.18 -3.20
C ALA A 142 -6.82 6.64 -3.15
N LEU A 143 -6.04 7.00 -2.12
CA LEU A 143 -5.47 8.34 -1.99
C LEU A 143 -4.47 8.65 -3.12
N LEU A 144 -3.60 7.69 -3.47
CA LEU A 144 -2.68 7.81 -4.60
C LEU A 144 -3.41 7.84 -5.95
N THR A 145 -4.50 7.10 -6.09
CA THR A 145 -5.35 7.13 -7.31
C THR A 145 -5.98 8.51 -7.50
N LEU A 146 -6.46 9.14 -6.43
CA LEU A 146 -7.01 10.49 -6.48
C LEU A 146 -5.95 11.56 -6.73
N ALA A 147 -4.76 11.43 -6.14
CA ALA A 147 -3.68 12.39 -6.30
C ALA A 147 -3.02 12.30 -7.68
N GLY A 148 -2.86 11.08 -8.20
CA GLY A 148 -2.15 10.79 -9.44
C GLY A 148 -0.64 10.65 -9.25
N SER A 149 0.05 10.17 -10.28
CA SER A 149 1.48 9.81 -10.23
C SER A 149 2.45 10.99 -10.12
N ALA A 150 1.97 12.23 -10.22
CA ALA A 150 2.78 13.43 -10.06
C ALA A 150 3.02 13.82 -8.60
N TRP A 151 2.42 13.08 -7.65
CA TRP A 151 2.43 13.37 -6.23
C TRP A 151 2.87 12.15 -5.43
N GLU A 152 3.66 12.39 -4.39
CA GLU A 152 4.02 11.41 -3.38
C GLU A 152 3.15 11.59 -2.15
N LEU A 153 2.75 10.48 -1.53
CA LEU A 153 1.92 10.47 -0.32
C LEU A 153 2.81 10.29 0.91
N HIS A 154 2.76 11.26 1.82
CA HIS A 154 3.39 11.21 3.13
C HIS A 154 2.34 11.13 4.23
N ALA A 155 2.55 10.24 5.19
CA ALA A 155 1.66 10.07 6.33
C ALA A 155 2.39 10.49 7.61
N ASP A 156 1.81 11.44 8.34
CA ASP A 156 2.18 11.73 9.71
C ASP A 156 1.23 10.97 10.63
N ASP A 157 1.66 9.80 11.09
CA ASP A 157 0.87 8.94 11.99
C ASP A 157 0.69 9.54 13.38
N ARG A 158 1.59 10.44 13.79
CA ARG A 158 1.52 11.14 15.08
C ARG A 158 0.44 12.21 15.06
N ALA A 159 0.42 13.05 14.01
CA ALA A 159 -0.61 14.07 13.83
C ALA A 159 -1.90 13.54 13.20
N ARG A 160 -1.87 12.29 12.69
CA ARG A 160 -2.94 11.67 11.90
C ARG A 160 -3.27 12.50 10.66
N GLN A 161 -2.25 12.85 9.89
CA GLN A 161 -2.39 13.66 8.67
C GLN A 161 -1.79 12.99 7.44
N ILE A 162 -2.39 13.26 6.28
CA ILE A 162 -1.91 12.86 4.96
C ILE A 162 -1.52 14.12 4.19
N CYS A 163 -0.26 14.17 3.78
CA CYS A 163 0.34 15.23 2.99
C CYS A 163 0.66 14.71 1.59
N PHE A 164 0.62 15.60 0.62
CA PHE A 164 1.07 15.33 -0.75
C PHE A 164 2.20 16.27 -1.10
N GLU A 165 3.27 15.73 -1.67
CA GLU A 165 4.45 16.49 -2.09
C GLU A 165 4.78 16.16 -3.54
N ARG A 166 5.36 17.11 -4.29
CA ARG A 166 5.90 16.80 -5.61
C ARG A 166 7.29 16.16 -5.42
N PRO A 167 7.66 15.15 -6.22
CA PRO A 167 9.01 14.62 -6.22
C PRO A 167 10.03 15.76 -6.41
N GLY A 168 10.83 16.05 -5.38
CA GLY A 168 11.87 17.09 -5.38
C GLY A 168 11.62 18.32 -4.50
N ASP A 169 10.41 18.52 -3.96
CA ASP A 169 10.14 19.65 -3.04
C ASP A 169 10.77 19.45 -1.64
N SER A 170 11.05 18.20 -1.25
CA SER A 170 11.59 17.80 0.04
C SER A 170 13.00 18.34 0.35
N MET A 171 13.76 18.82 -0.64
CA MET A 171 15.06 19.48 -0.42
C MET A 171 14.96 20.94 0.06
N THR A 172 13.78 21.56 0.01
CA THR A 172 13.63 22.98 0.38
C THR A 172 13.12 23.21 1.81
N ALA A 173 12.58 22.19 2.47
CA ALA A 173 12.07 22.31 3.85
C ALA A 173 13.18 22.33 4.92
N ASP A 174 14.36 21.77 4.63
CA ASP A 174 15.51 21.75 5.55
C ASP A 174 16.40 23.00 5.45
N ASN A 175 16.13 23.89 4.48
CA ASN A 175 16.78 25.19 4.36
C ASN A 175 15.87 26.29 4.90
N VAL A 176 15.65 26.31 6.22
CA VAL A 176 15.24 27.54 6.90
C VAL A 176 16.47 28.45 6.96
N PRO A 177 16.50 29.61 6.26
CA PRO A 177 17.59 30.56 6.45
C PRO A 177 17.55 31.03 7.90
N ALA A 178 18.63 30.80 8.64
CA ALA A 178 18.82 31.39 9.95
C ALA A 178 18.56 32.90 9.86
N PRO A 179 17.82 33.50 10.81
CA PRO A 179 17.57 34.93 10.77
C PRO A 179 18.93 35.67 10.75
N PRO A 180 19.11 36.72 9.93
CA PRO A 180 20.33 37.48 9.95
C PRO A 180 20.47 38.13 11.33
N ALA A 181 21.52 37.75 12.04
CA ALA A 181 21.98 38.44 13.24
C ALA A 181 22.37 39.86 12.85
N THR A 182 21.38 40.75 12.87
CA THR A 182 21.59 42.17 12.58
C THR A 182 21.88 42.84 13.93
N GLU A 183 23.17 43.09 14.13
CA GLU A 183 23.73 44.20 14.89
C GLU A 183 23.10 44.54 16.25
N ALA A 184 23.66 43.95 17.31
CA ALA A 184 23.73 44.62 18.59
C ALA A 184 24.70 45.80 18.51
N VAL A 185 24.26 46.95 17.97
CA VAL A 185 24.95 48.23 18.20
C VAL A 185 24.43 48.79 19.51
N GLN A 186 25.18 48.52 20.58
CA GLN A 186 25.03 49.26 21.84
C GLN A 186 25.49 50.71 21.60
N THR A 187 24.55 51.64 21.54
CA THR A 187 24.87 53.06 21.71
C THR A 187 24.56 53.44 23.16
N PHE A 188 25.59 53.42 24.00
CA PHE A 188 25.57 54.08 25.31
C PHE A 188 25.43 55.59 25.12
N PRO A 189 24.48 56.27 25.77
CA PRO A 189 24.55 57.73 25.89
C PRO A 189 25.45 58.08 27.09
N LEU A 190 26.66 58.58 26.81
CA LEU A 190 27.45 59.36 27.76
C LEU A 190 26.86 60.78 27.78
N ALA A 191 26.12 61.14 28.83
CA ALA A 191 25.74 62.52 29.10
C ALA A 191 26.81 63.19 30.00
N PRO A 192 27.34 64.38 29.66
CA PRO A 192 28.16 65.17 30.57
C PRO A 192 27.29 66.07 31.47
N ALA A 193 27.92 66.42 32.59
CA ALA A 193 27.39 67.12 33.75
C ALA A 193 26.69 68.47 33.46
N ALA A 194 25.58 68.71 34.16
CA ALA A 194 25.04 70.03 34.41
C ALA A 194 25.15 70.37 35.91
N SER A 195 25.85 71.47 36.13
CA SER A 195 26.12 72.17 37.38
C SER A 195 24.84 72.75 38.01
N GLY A 196 24.79 72.82 39.35
CA GLY A 196 23.90 73.72 40.07
C GLY A 196 23.24 73.13 41.31
N GLY A 197 24.01 72.95 42.39
CA GLY A 197 23.51 72.74 43.74
C GLY A 197 23.77 73.98 44.59
N GLN A 198 22.73 74.48 45.26
CA GLN A 198 22.76 75.43 46.38
C GLN A 198 21.47 75.19 47.19
N PRO A 199 21.36 75.47 48.50
CA PRO A 199 22.23 76.25 49.40
C PRO A 199 23.22 75.44 50.24
#